data_AF-A0A151JS93-F1
#
_entry.id   AF-A0A151JS93-F1
#
_cell.length_a   1.000
_cell.length_b   1.000
_cell.length_c   1.000
_cell.angle_alpha   90.00
_cell.angle_beta   90.00
_cell.angle_gamma   90.00
#
_symmetry.space_group_name_H-M   'P 1'
#
loop_
_entity.id
_entity.type
_entity.pdbx_description
1 polymer ?
#
loop_
_entity_poly.entity_id
_entity_poly.type
_entity_poly.pdbx_seq_one_letter_code
_entity_poly.pdbx_strand_id
1 'polypeptide(L)' 'MTEFVGLRAKIYAVRVDGKKETKKAEGLKSNVVARTITFDDYTRCLNDEIEMTRRQSCIR' A
#
# COMPACT_ATOMS: atom_id res chain seq x y z
N MET A 1 3.84 -18.29 4.50
CA MET A 1 4.85 -17.47 3.78
C MET A 1 4.75 -16.02 4.26
N THR A 2 5.87 -15.30 4.32
CA THR A 2 5.91 -13.87 4.69
C THR A 2 6.54 -13.08 3.57
N GLU A 3 5.85 -12.05 3.11
CA GLU A 3 6.25 -11.21 1.98
C GLU A 3 6.30 -9.74 2.42
N PHE A 4 7.31 -9.02 1.95
CA PHE A 4 7.52 -7.60 2.22
C PHE A 4 7.80 -6.86 0.92
N VAL A 5 7.17 -5.69 0.77
CA VAL A 5 7.39 -4.79 -0.37
C VAL A 5 7.57 -3.38 0.17
N GLY A 6 8.68 -2.73 -0.16
CA GLY A 6 8.98 -1.36 0.23
C GLY A 6 9.28 -0.50 -0.98
N LEU A 7 8.52 0.58 -1.16
CA LEU A 7 8.74 1.55 -2.25
C LEU A 7 9.63 2.71 -1.78
N ARG A 8 9.43 3.15 -0.53
CA ARG A 8 10.28 4.15 0.14
C ARG A 8 10.11 4.08 1.65
N ALA A 9 10.85 4.91 2.38
CA ALA A 9 10.64 5.08 3.82
C ALA A 9 9.16 5.37 4.12
N LYS A 10 8.58 4.59 5.04
CA LYS A 10 7.16 4.66 5.47
C LYS A 10 6.12 4.45 4.34
N ILE A 11 6.52 3.88 3.20
CA ILE A 11 5.63 3.36 2.17
C ILE A 11 5.97 1.90 1.90
N TYR A 12 5.19 1.00 2.49
CA TYR A 12 5.45 -0.43 2.46
C TYR A 12 4.17 -1.26 2.66
N ALA A 13 4.23 -2.52 2.23
CA ALA A 13 3.21 -3.52 2.48
C ALA A 13 3.85 -4.83 2.99
N VAL A 14 3.16 -5.47 3.94
CA VAL A 14 3.59 -6.74 4.54
C VAL A 14 2.42 -7.71 4.52
N ARG A 15 2.65 -8.90 4.00
CA ARG A 15 1.70 -10.01 4.04
C ARG A 15 2.33 -11.15 4.83
N VAL A 16 1.59 -11.65 5.81
CA VAL A 16 1.99 -12.82 6.61
C VAL A 16 0.84 -13.80 6.55
N ASP A 17 1.13 -15.04 6.23
CA ASP A 17 0.14 -16.11 6.19
C ASP A 17 -0.64 -16.20 7.52
N GLY A 18 -1.97 -16.35 7.42
CA GLY A 18 -2.86 -16.36 8.58
C GLY A 18 -3.06 -15.00 9.27
N LYS A 19 -2.50 -13.89 8.75
CA LYS A 19 -2.68 -12.54 9.28
C LYS A 19 -3.20 -11.58 8.22
N LYS A 20 -3.91 -10.54 8.68
CA LYS A 20 -4.33 -9.45 7.81
C LYS A 20 -3.09 -8.70 7.29
N GLU A 21 -3.11 -8.37 6.00
CA GLU A 21 -2.08 -7.53 5.39
C GLU A 21 -1.94 -6.19 6.13
N THR A 22 -0.70 -5.74 6.28
CA THR A 22 -0.37 -4.43 6.84
C THR A 22 0.16 -3.55 5.73
N LYS A 23 -0.44 -2.37 5.56
CA LYS A 23 -0.13 -1.43 4.49
C LYS A 23 0.14 -0.06 5.09
N LYS A 24 1.23 0.57 4.69
CA LYS A 24 1.62 1.92 5.10
C LYS A 24 1.88 2.73 3.84
N ALA A 25 1.19 3.86 3.72
CA ALA A 25 1.50 4.89 2.74
C ALA A 25 1.35 6.25 3.42
N GLU A 26 2.45 6.79 3.96
CA GLU A 26 2.44 8.10 4.60
C GLU A 26 2.04 9.20 3.60
N GLY A 27 1.20 10.14 4.05
CA GLY A 27 0.57 11.16 3.21
C GLY A 27 -0.84 10.80 2.72
N LEU A 28 -1.26 9.54 2.85
CA LEU A 28 -2.63 9.10 2.59
C LEU A 28 -3.41 8.86 3.87
N LYS A 29 -4.73 9.09 3.83
CA LYS A 29 -5.62 8.74 4.95
C LYS A 29 -5.58 7.24 5.17
N SER A 30 -5.45 6.82 6.43
CA SER A 30 -5.39 5.39 6.81
C SER A 30 -6.58 4.59 6.27
N ASN A 31 -7.79 5.16 6.27
CA ASN A 31 -8.98 4.53 5.70
C ASN A 31 -8.88 4.28 4.19
N VAL A 32 -8.27 5.21 3.45
CA VAL A 32 -8.02 5.07 2.01
C VAL A 32 -6.99 3.96 1.76
N VAL A 33 -5.91 3.92 2.55
CA VAL A 33 -4.91 2.85 2.47
C VAL A 33 -5.52 1.48 2.79
N ALA A 34 -6.35 1.40 3.82
CA ALA A 34 -6.97 0.14 4.25
C ALA A 34 -7.98 -0.41 3.23
N ARG A 35 -8.83 0.45 2.67
CA ARG A 35 -9.96 0.04 1.81
C ARG A 35 -9.61 -0.09 0.33
N THR A 36 -8.57 0.58 -0.13
CA THR A 36 -8.43 0.84 -1.56
C THR A 36 -7.07 0.55 -2.17
N ILE A 37 -6.03 0.44 -1.36
CA ILE A 37 -4.72 -0.02 -1.80
C ILE A 37 -4.57 -1.47 -1.34
N THR A 38 -4.08 -2.36 -2.19
CA THR A 38 -3.85 -3.77 -1.92
C THR A 38 -2.35 -4.05 -1.88
N PHE A 39 -1.93 -5.19 -1.33
CA PHE A 39 -0.53 -5.62 -1.42
C PHE A 39 -0.05 -5.75 -2.88
N ASP A 40 -0.93 -6.19 -3.79
CA ASP A 40 -0.62 -6.36 -5.22
C ASP A 40 -0.25 -5.04 -5.91
N ASP A 41 -0.90 -3.95 -5.49
CA ASP A 41 -0.58 -2.60 -5.99
C ASP A 41 0.87 -2.22 -5.67
N TYR A 42 1.38 -2.58 -4.48
CA TYR A 42 2.78 -2.33 -4.13
C TYR A 42 3.73 -3.18 -4.96
N THR A 43 3.42 -4.47 -5.18
CA THR A 43 4.26 -5.34 -6.02
C THR A 43 4.29 -4.86 -7.47
N ARG A 44 3.17 -4.40 -8.04
CA ARG A 44 3.12 -3.84 -9.40
C ARG A 44 3.95 -2.55 -9.50
N CYS A 45 3.78 -1.61 -8.57
CA CYS A 45 4.60 -0.41 -8.55
C CYS A 45 6.09 -0.71 -8.46
N LEU A 46 6.47 -1.76 -7.72
CA LEU A 46 7.88 -2.13 -7.56
C LEU A 46 8.43 -2.84 -8.80
N ASN A 47 7.68 -3.80 -9.38
CA ASN A 47 8.17 -4.67 -10.44
C ASN A 47 8.05 -4.04 -11.83
N ASP A 48 6.98 -3.27 -12.06
CA ASP A 48 6.65 -2.71 -13.37
C ASP A 48 7.03 -1.22 -13.48
N GLU A 49 7.63 -0.65 -12.42
CA GLU A 49 7.99 0.77 -12.30
C GLU A 49 6.81 1.73 -12.60
N ILE A 50 5.58 1.28 -12.32
CA ILE A 50 4.36 2.04 -12.59
C ILE A 50 4.12 3.08 -11.49
N GLU A 51 3.84 4.31 -11.91
CA GLU A 51 3.28 5.33 -11.02
C GLU A 51 1.77 5.13 -10.84
N MET A 52 1.34 4.84 -9.61
CA MET A 52 -0.08 4.79 -9.26
C MET A 52 -0.51 6.05 -8.51
N THR A 53 -1.36 6.85 -9.15
CA THR A 53 -1.97 8.04 -8.55
C THR A 53 -3.46 7.82 -8.27
N ARG A 54 -3.93 8.28 -7.10
CA ARG A 54 -5.33 8.15 -6.70
C ARG A 54 -5.88 9.42 -6.07
N ARG A 55 -7.02 9.90 -6.59
CA ARG A 55 -7.72 11.05 -6.03
C ARG A 55 -8.52 10.65 -4.80
N GLN A 56 -8.37 11.39 -3.71
CA GLN A 56 -9.25 11.32 -2.55
C GLN A 56 -10.01 12.64 -2.40
N SER A 57 -11.31 12.56 -2.13
CA SER A 57 -12.10 13.73 -1.74
C SER A 57 -12.04 13.87 -0.23
N CYS A 58 -11.43 14.95 0.23
CA CYS A 58 -11.37 15.28 1.65
C CYS A 58 -12.45 16.32 1.96
N ILE A 59 -13.52 15.89 2.61
CA ILE A 59 -14.41 16.82 3.32
C ILE A 59 -13.77 16.98 4.71
N ARG A 60 -13.44 18.22 5.07
CA ARG A 60 -12.76 18.56 6.33
C ARG A 60 -13.78 18.95 7.39
#